data_AF-A0A7K4EAN7-F1
#
_entry.id   AF-A0A7K4EAN7-F1
#
_cell.length_a   1.000
_cell.length_b   1.000
_cell.length_c   1.000
_cell.angle_alpha   90.00
_cell.angle_beta   90.00
_cell.angle_gamma   90.00
#
_symmetry.space_group_name_H-M   'P 1'
#
loop_
_entity.id
_entity.type
_entity.pdbx_description
1 polymer ?
#
loop_
_entity_poly.entity_id
_entity_poly.type
_entity_poly.pdbx_seq_one_letter_code
_entity_poly.pdbx_strand_id
1 'polypeptide(L)'
;MVIAHSFGTYIISRILAKYTDINIERIVLCGSIIKGNYAWEKHARHMAAGNIVNDVGTRDFYPVLATFSTVGYGGTGRNGFKNTRVADRYFDYGHSDFFEPDKDHIVKYWKPYILDGTIVESEWDSKKPKTHLGIMMACHPWIGRPAFYATVGLITAAVAGLAWWLLT
;
A
#
# COMPACT_ATOMS: atom_id res chain seq x y z
N MET A 1 7.64 -14.73 -11.48
CA MET A 1 6.92 -13.46 -11.21
C MET A 1 6.04 -13.62 -9.97
N VAL A 2 5.81 -12.54 -9.21
CA VAL A 2 4.88 -12.50 -8.07
C VAL A 2 3.91 -11.34 -8.24
N ILE A 3 2.62 -11.58 -7.98
CA ILE A 3 1.60 -10.53 -7.83
C ILE A 3 1.17 -10.58 -6.36
N ALA A 4 1.25 -9.45 -5.67
CA ALA A 4 0.94 -9.36 -4.25
C ALA A 4 -0.09 -8.26 -4.00
N HIS A 5 -1.19 -8.63 -3.35
CA HIS A 5 -2.26 -7.73 -2.97
C HIS A 5 -2.33 -7.56 -1.45
N SER A 6 -2.57 -6.34 -0.99
CA SER A 6 -2.85 -6.06 0.42
C SER A 6 -1.79 -6.67 1.36
N PHE A 7 -2.18 -7.50 2.33
CA PHE A 7 -1.27 -8.20 3.24
C PHE A 7 -0.20 -9.06 2.52
N GLY A 8 -0.49 -9.59 1.34
CA GLY A 8 0.49 -10.28 0.51
C GLY A 8 1.72 -9.41 0.17
N THR A 9 1.54 -8.09 0.04
CA THR A 9 2.65 -7.16 -0.17
C THR A 9 3.57 -7.09 1.05
N TYR A 10 3.00 -7.16 2.25
CA TYR A 10 3.82 -7.23 3.46
C TYR A 10 4.62 -8.54 3.50
N ILE A 11 3.98 -9.68 3.21
CA ILE A 11 4.64 -10.99 3.17
C ILE A 11 5.84 -10.97 2.21
N ILE A 12 5.66 -10.48 0.97
CA ILE A 12 6.76 -10.47 -0.01
C ILE A 12 7.91 -9.57 0.45
N SER A 13 7.62 -8.43 1.09
CA SER A 13 8.66 -7.57 1.65
C SER A 13 9.46 -8.26 2.77
N ARG A 14 8.80 -9.09 3.59
CA ARG A 14 9.48 -9.85 4.64
C ARG A 14 10.33 -10.98 4.08
N ILE A 15 9.86 -11.63 3.00
CA ILE A 15 10.61 -12.67 2.29
C ILE A 15 11.88 -12.07 1.68
N LEU A 16 11.76 -11.00 0.89
CA LEU A 16 12.90 -10.30 0.28
C LEU A 16 13.90 -9.77 1.32
N ALA A 17 13.42 -9.34 2.49
CA ALA A 17 14.29 -8.88 3.55
C ALA A 17 15.06 -9.99 4.27
N LYS A 18 14.50 -11.21 4.33
CA LYS A 18 15.06 -12.34 5.09
C LYS A 18 15.88 -13.28 4.22
N TYR A 19 15.46 -13.54 2.99
CA TYR A 19 16.06 -14.53 2.10
C TYR A 19 16.66 -13.83 0.88
N THR A 20 17.99 -13.70 0.87
CA THR A 20 18.73 -12.96 -0.17
C THR A 20 19.10 -13.81 -1.38
N ASP A 21 18.84 -15.11 -1.31
CA ASP A 21 19.07 -16.13 -2.33
C ASP A 21 17.86 -16.37 -3.24
N ILE A 22 16.70 -15.83 -2.86
CA ILE A 22 15.48 -15.90 -3.68
C ILE A 22 15.61 -14.95 -4.87
N ASN A 23 15.48 -15.49 -6.08
CA ASN A 23 15.51 -14.72 -7.32
C ASN A 23 14.08 -14.56 -7.89
N ILE A 24 13.52 -13.35 -7.79
CA ILE A 24 12.22 -13.01 -8.36
C ILE A 24 12.45 -12.04 -9.51
N GLU A 25 12.05 -12.44 -10.71
CA GLU A 25 12.27 -11.60 -11.89
C GLU A 25 11.44 -10.32 -11.87
N ARG A 26 10.12 -10.42 -11.58
CA ARG A 26 9.18 -9.28 -11.60
C ARG A 26 8.17 -9.38 -10.45
N ILE A 27 7.79 -8.22 -9.90
CA ILE A 27 6.80 -8.07 -8.83
C ILE A 27 5.77 -7.02 -9.22
N VAL A 28 4.50 -7.36 -9.07
CA VAL A 28 3.39 -6.40 -9.08
C VAL A 28 2.82 -6.31 -7.67
N LEU A 29 2.73 -5.09 -7.15
CA LEU A 29 2.10 -4.77 -5.88
C LEU A 29 0.79 -4.02 -6.16
N CYS A 30 -0.29 -4.35 -5.48
CA CYS A 30 -1.53 -3.57 -5.49
C CYS A 30 -2.14 -3.52 -4.09
N GLY A 31 -2.79 -2.41 -3.74
CA GLY A 31 -3.27 -2.18 -2.36
C GLY A 31 -2.16 -2.30 -1.32
N SER A 32 -0.92 -1.91 -1.68
CA SER A 32 0.28 -2.17 -0.88
C SER A 32 0.22 -1.55 0.51
N ILE A 33 0.65 -2.32 1.51
CA ILE A 33 0.77 -1.87 2.90
C ILE A 33 2.24 -1.81 3.36
N ILE A 34 3.18 -1.85 2.43
CA ILE A 34 4.61 -1.74 2.73
C ILE A 34 4.92 -0.29 3.14
N LYS A 35 5.92 -0.09 4.00
CA LYS A 35 6.37 1.27 4.35
C LYS A 35 7.00 1.98 3.15
N GLY A 36 6.72 3.28 3.00
CA GLY A 36 7.33 4.09 1.94
C GLY A 36 8.86 4.16 2.00
N ASN A 37 9.46 3.98 3.19
CA ASN A 37 10.90 3.94 3.39
C ASN A 37 11.49 2.52 3.37
N TYR A 38 10.77 1.53 2.83
CA TYR A 38 11.31 0.18 2.67
C TYR A 38 12.55 0.20 1.77
N ALA A 39 13.62 -0.45 2.22
CA ALA A 39 14.93 -0.40 1.58
C ALA A 39 15.01 -1.32 0.34
N TRP A 40 14.25 -0.98 -0.71
CA TRP A 40 14.23 -1.70 -1.99
C TRP A 40 15.64 -1.92 -2.56
N GLU A 41 16.50 -0.91 -2.47
CA GLU A 41 17.91 -0.99 -2.87
C GLU A 41 18.68 -2.14 -2.22
N LYS A 42 18.39 -2.43 -0.95
CA LYS A 42 19.05 -3.49 -0.19
C LYS A 42 18.41 -4.84 -0.47
N HIS A 43 17.08 -4.89 -0.44
CA HIS A 43 16.30 -6.12 -0.40
C HIS A 43 15.90 -6.66 -1.78
N ALA A 44 15.97 -5.83 -2.82
CA ALA A 44 15.67 -6.21 -4.21
C ALA A 44 16.83 -5.86 -5.16
N ARG A 45 18.08 -5.82 -4.66
CA ARG A 45 19.27 -5.47 -5.44
C ARG A 45 19.49 -6.33 -6.69
N HIS A 46 19.00 -7.58 -6.66
CA HIS A 46 19.11 -8.55 -7.75
C HIS A 46 18.10 -8.30 -8.88
N MET A 47 17.08 -7.48 -8.62
CA MET A 47 16.07 -7.11 -9.60
C MET A 47 16.51 -5.88 -10.38
N ALA A 48 16.27 -5.88 -11.69
CA ALA A 48 16.50 -4.71 -12.53
C ALA A 48 15.54 -3.58 -12.14
N ALA A 49 15.94 -2.33 -12.41
CA ALA A 49 15.01 -1.20 -12.29
C ALA A 49 13.82 -1.40 -13.24
N GLY A 50 12.59 -1.12 -12.78
CA GLY A 50 11.36 -1.39 -13.53
C GLY A 50 10.76 -2.79 -13.30
N ASN A 51 11.49 -3.70 -12.65
CA ASN A 51 10.96 -5.04 -12.33
C ASN A 51 10.06 -5.07 -11.08
N ILE A 52 9.75 -3.91 -10.50
CA ILE A 52 8.80 -3.79 -9.41
C ILE A 52 7.83 -2.67 -9.78
N VAL A 53 6.55 -3.03 -9.93
CA VAL A 53 5.46 -2.10 -10.17
C VAL A 53 4.57 -2.06 -8.95
N ASN A 54 4.16 -0.87 -8.54
CA ASN A 54 3.16 -0.64 -7.51
C ASN A 54 1.96 0.06 -8.14
N ASP A 55 0.87 -0.68 -8.31
CA ASP A 55 -0.40 -0.15 -8.75
C ASP A 55 -1.14 0.49 -7.56
N VAL A 56 -1.26 1.81 -7.61
CA VAL A 56 -1.75 2.67 -6.54
C VAL A 56 -3.21 3.03 -6.78
N GLY A 57 -4.09 2.65 -5.86
CA GLY A 57 -5.50 3.03 -5.88
C GLY A 57 -5.71 4.37 -5.19
N THR A 58 -6.04 5.43 -5.95
CA THR A 58 -6.29 6.75 -5.37
C THR A 58 -7.66 6.88 -4.70
N ARG A 59 -8.42 5.80 -4.54
CA ARG A 59 -9.59 5.74 -3.63
C ARG A 59 -9.40 4.69 -2.53
N ASP A 60 -8.26 4.01 -2.48
CA ASP A 60 -8.01 2.96 -1.51
C ASP A 60 -7.71 3.52 -0.10
N PHE A 61 -8.65 3.34 0.83
CA PHE A 61 -8.50 3.78 2.20
C PHE A 61 -7.76 2.78 3.11
N TYR A 62 -7.70 1.50 2.75
CA TYR A 62 -7.17 0.46 3.65
C TYR A 62 -5.67 0.62 3.95
N PRO A 63 -4.79 1.00 3.01
CA PRO A 63 -3.40 1.31 3.33
C PRO A 63 -3.25 2.48 4.30
N VAL A 64 -4.15 3.46 4.26
CA VAL A 64 -4.18 4.58 5.21
C VAL A 64 -4.54 4.07 6.60
N LEU A 65 -5.64 3.30 6.71
CA LEU A 65 -6.07 2.66 7.95
C LEU A 65 -4.96 1.79 8.56
N ALA A 66 -4.32 0.95 7.75
CA ALA A 66 -3.23 0.10 8.18
C ALA A 66 -2.06 0.91 8.76
N THR A 67 -1.74 2.07 8.15
CA THR A 67 -0.64 2.93 8.59
C THR A 67 -0.87 3.51 9.99
N PHE A 68 -2.08 4.00 10.26
CA PHE A 68 -2.37 4.65 11.55
C PHE A 68 -2.81 3.70 12.66
N SER A 69 -3.37 2.54 12.32
CA SER A 69 -3.90 1.58 13.31
C SER A 69 -2.91 0.47 13.72
N THR A 70 -1.82 0.25 12.97
CA THR A 70 -0.88 -0.87 13.21
C THR A 70 0.58 -0.44 13.21
N VAL A 71 1.47 -1.15 13.93
CA VAL A 71 2.94 -0.98 13.83
C VAL A 71 3.49 -1.81 12.69
N GLY A 72 4.16 -1.16 11.72
CA GLY A 72 4.91 -1.88 10.69
C GLY A 72 4.37 -1.71 9.27
N TYR A 73 3.14 -1.25 9.09
CA TYR A 73 2.54 -1.02 7.77
C TYR A 73 2.65 0.44 7.33
N GLY A 74 2.48 0.67 6.02
CA GLY A 74 2.52 1.98 5.38
C GLY A 74 1.48 2.14 4.28
N GLY A 75 1.29 3.38 3.84
CA GLY A 75 0.19 3.76 2.93
C GLY A 75 0.56 3.77 1.45
N THR A 76 1.52 2.93 1.02
CA THR A 76 2.07 2.98 -0.35
C THR A 76 1.08 2.55 -1.42
N GLY A 77 0.08 1.73 -1.10
CA GLY A 77 -1.04 1.39 -1.97
C GLY A 77 -1.98 2.57 -2.27
N ARG A 78 -1.88 3.66 -1.50
CA ARG A 78 -2.65 4.89 -1.67
C ARG A 78 -1.82 6.08 -2.16
N ASN A 79 -0.56 6.16 -1.74
CA ASN A 79 0.30 7.32 -1.97
C ASN A 79 1.49 7.06 -2.90
N GLY A 80 1.74 5.79 -3.26
CA GLY A 80 2.96 5.37 -3.94
C GLY A 80 4.17 5.25 -3.01
N PHE A 81 5.22 4.61 -3.50
CA PHE A 81 6.55 4.59 -2.88
C PHE A 81 7.36 5.85 -3.18
N LYS A 82 7.16 6.47 -4.35
CA LYS A 82 7.91 7.61 -4.86
C LYS A 82 9.43 7.36 -4.83
N ASN A 83 9.81 6.15 -5.22
CA ASN A 83 11.17 5.63 -5.20
C ASN A 83 11.58 5.24 -6.64
N THR A 84 12.84 5.41 -7.00
CA THR A 84 13.36 5.06 -8.33
C THR A 84 13.35 3.56 -8.65
N ARG A 85 13.36 2.69 -7.63
CA ARG A 85 13.32 1.23 -7.78
C ARG A 85 11.93 0.67 -8.06
N VAL A 86 10.89 1.40 -7.69
CA VAL A 86 9.51 0.94 -7.80
C VAL A 86 8.74 1.91 -8.69
N ALA A 87 8.26 1.41 -9.81
CA ALA A 87 7.40 2.18 -10.69
C ALA A 87 6.00 2.25 -10.08
N ASP A 88 5.63 3.43 -9.55
CA ASP A 88 4.25 3.67 -9.12
C ASP A 88 3.39 4.01 -10.33
N ARG A 89 2.27 3.31 -10.48
CA ARG A 89 1.26 3.58 -11.50
C ARG A 89 -0.09 3.81 -10.81
N TYR A 90 -0.72 4.94 -11.07
CA TYR A 90 -1.87 5.41 -10.31
C TYR A 90 -3.18 5.10 -11.05
N PHE A 91 -4.24 4.83 -10.28
CA PHE A 91 -5.57 4.51 -10.79
C PHE A 91 -6.64 5.13 -9.92
N ASP A 92 -7.79 5.48 -10.51
CA ASP A 92 -8.98 5.88 -9.75
C ASP A 92 -9.72 4.67 -9.14
N TYR A 93 -8.99 3.85 -8.39
CA TYR A 93 -9.42 2.54 -7.90
C TYR A 93 -9.53 2.50 -6.37
N GLY A 94 -10.51 1.73 -5.90
CA GLY A 94 -10.58 1.19 -4.54
C GLY A 94 -9.59 0.05 -4.32
N HIS A 95 -9.77 -0.68 -3.22
CA HIS A 95 -8.78 -1.68 -2.78
C HIS A 95 -8.68 -2.90 -3.70
N SER A 96 -9.81 -3.33 -4.28
CA SER A 96 -9.91 -4.57 -5.05
C SER A 96 -10.25 -4.34 -6.53
N ASP A 97 -10.50 -3.09 -6.94
CA ASP A 97 -10.93 -2.75 -8.31
C ASP A 97 -9.95 -3.23 -9.39
N PHE A 98 -8.68 -3.50 -9.05
CA PHE A 98 -7.68 -4.09 -9.94
C PHE A 98 -8.06 -5.47 -10.49
N PHE A 99 -8.99 -6.18 -9.83
CA PHE A 99 -9.45 -7.50 -10.22
C PHE A 99 -10.82 -7.49 -10.88
N GLU A 100 -11.48 -6.34 -10.90
CA GLU A 100 -12.85 -6.23 -11.40
C GLU A 100 -12.85 -6.35 -12.94
N PRO A 101 -13.66 -7.25 -13.52
CA PRO A 101 -13.67 -7.48 -14.96
C PRO A 101 -13.98 -6.24 -15.80
N ASP A 102 -14.79 -5.31 -15.27
CA ASP A 102 -15.19 -4.07 -15.96
C ASP A 102 -14.02 -3.09 -16.15
N LYS A 103 -12.94 -3.23 -15.37
CA LYS A 103 -11.74 -2.40 -15.48
C LYS A 103 -10.75 -2.88 -16.53
N ASP A 104 -10.87 -4.15 -16.95
CA ASP A 104 -9.93 -4.83 -17.84
C ASP A 104 -8.45 -4.69 -17.42
N HIS A 105 -8.22 -4.48 -16.10
CA HIS A 105 -6.93 -4.05 -15.58
C HIS A 105 -5.84 -5.10 -15.83
N ILE A 106 -6.18 -6.36 -15.60
CA ILE A 106 -5.27 -7.48 -15.79
C ILE A 106 -4.80 -7.55 -17.25
N VAL A 107 -5.72 -7.43 -18.21
CA VAL A 107 -5.39 -7.55 -19.65
C VAL A 107 -4.65 -6.32 -20.14
N LYS A 108 -5.08 -5.12 -19.76
CA LYS A 108 -4.48 -3.88 -20.22
C LYS A 108 -3.10 -3.62 -19.62
N TYR A 109 -2.90 -3.99 -18.36
CA TYR A 109 -1.77 -3.51 -17.58
C TYR A 109 -0.86 -4.60 -17.04
N TRP A 110 -1.40 -5.75 -16.60
CA TRP A 110 -0.57 -6.83 -16.05
C TRP A 110 -0.10 -7.79 -17.13
N LYS A 111 -0.92 -8.09 -18.13
CA LYS A 111 -0.55 -9.01 -19.22
C LYS A 111 0.70 -8.56 -19.99
N PRO A 112 0.84 -7.30 -20.45
CA PRO A 112 2.07 -6.85 -21.11
C PRO A 112 3.28 -6.98 -20.17
N TYR A 113 3.12 -6.53 -18.92
CA TYR A 113 4.17 -6.62 -17.91
C TYR A 113 4.62 -8.07 -17.61
N ILE A 114 3.68 -9.02 -17.57
CA ILE A 114 3.95 -10.44 -17.41
C ILE A 114 4.72 -10.99 -18.61
N LEU A 115 4.29 -10.67 -19.83
CA LEU A 115 4.82 -11.27 -21.04
C LEU A 115 6.22 -10.75 -21.38
N ASP A 116 6.41 -9.43 -21.39
CA ASP A 116 7.64 -8.81 -21.90
C ASP A 116 8.21 -7.71 -20.97
N GLY A 117 7.54 -7.42 -19.85
CA GLY A 117 7.99 -6.42 -18.88
C GLY A 117 7.55 -5.00 -19.23
N THR A 118 6.73 -4.82 -20.28
CA THR A 118 6.20 -3.50 -20.65
C THR A 118 5.31 -2.94 -19.55
N ILE A 119 5.68 -1.78 -19.03
CA ILE A 119 4.84 -1.00 -18.12
C ILE A 119 4.00 -0.03 -18.96
N VAL A 120 2.73 -0.38 -19.15
CA VAL A 120 1.76 0.53 -19.78
C VAL A 120 1.38 1.60 -18.77
N GLU A 121 1.59 2.87 -19.15
CA GLU A 121 1.21 4.04 -18.35
C GLU A 121 -0.31 4.13 -18.15
N SER A 122 -0.72 4.62 -16.99
CA SER A 122 -2.13 4.87 -16.71
C SER A 122 -2.48 6.31 -17.09
N GLU A 123 -3.62 6.52 -17.74
CA GLU A 123 -4.12 7.88 -17.98
C GLU A 123 -4.31 8.68 -16.69
N TRP A 124 -4.54 7.99 -15.57
CA TRP A 124 -4.73 8.62 -14.28
C TRP A 124 -3.43 9.17 -13.70
N ASP A 125 -2.26 8.74 -14.17
CA ASP A 125 -0.96 9.27 -13.73
C ASP A 125 -0.88 10.79 -13.95
N SER A 126 -1.43 11.26 -15.07
CA SER A 126 -1.51 12.69 -15.44
C SER A 126 -2.72 13.42 -14.84
N LYS A 127 -3.80 12.69 -14.53
CA LYS A 127 -5.09 13.28 -14.09
C LYS A 127 -5.29 13.25 -12.57
N LYS A 128 -4.45 12.52 -11.82
CA LYS A 128 -4.68 12.25 -10.40
C LYS A 128 -4.77 13.52 -9.54
N PRO A 129 -5.74 13.59 -8.61
CA PRO A 129 -5.80 14.69 -7.66
C PRO A 129 -4.61 14.64 -6.70
N LYS A 130 -4.23 15.80 -6.15
CA LYS A 130 -3.29 15.85 -5.02
C LYS A 130 -3.88 15.08 -3.84
N THR A 131 -3.05 14.32 -3.14
CA THR A 131 -3.46 13.65 -1.91
C THR A 131 -3.99 14.67 -0.91
N HIS A 132 -5.18 14.43 -0.37
CA HIS A 132 -5.80 15.31 0.62
C HIS A 132 -4.94 15.42 1.88
N LEU A 133 -4.85 16.62 2.47
CA LEU A 133 -4.01 16.88 3.64
C LEU A 133 -4.37 15.99 4.83
N GLY A 134 -5.66 15.71 5.05
CA GLY A 134 -6.11 14.79 6.11
C GLY A 134 -5.57 13.36 5.94
N ILE A 135 -5.46 12.87 4.69
CA ILE A 135 -4.84 11.56 4.40
C ILE A 135 -3.35 11.61 4.72
N MET A 136 -2.67 12.71 4.38
CA MET A 136 -1.25 12.89 4.71
C MET A 136 -1.04 12.92 6.23
N MET A 137 -1.88 13.62 6.99
CA MET A 137 -1.82 13.65 8.45
C MET A 137 -2.08 12.28 9.06
N ALA A 138 -3.09 11.56 8.56
CA ALA A 138 -3.39 10.19 9.01
C ALA A 138 -2.22 9.23 8.76
N CYS A 139 -1.54 9.33 7.62
CA CYS A 139 -0.36 8.51 7.33
C CYS A 139 0.91 8.98 8.06
N HIS A 140 0.91 10.15 8.72
CA HIS A 140 2.10 10.68 9.36
C HIS A 140 2.38 9.94 10.70
N PRO A 141 3.60 9.42 10.92
CA PRO A 141 3.91 8.54 12.05
C PRO A 141 3.69 9.20 13.40
N TRP A 142 3.87 10.52 13.49
CA TRP A 142 3.75 11.30 14.73
C TRP A 142 2.38 11.96 14.92
N ILE A 143 1.46 11.84 13.95
CA ILE A 143 0.14 12.47 14.04
C ILE A 143 -0.95 11.41 14.05
N GLY A 144 -1.08 10.66 12.96
CA GLY A 144 -2.23 9.74 12.78
C GLY A 144 -2.27 8.62 13.81
N ARG A 145 -1.12 8.00 14.13
CA ARG A 145 -1.08 6.88 15.08
C ARG A 145 -1.34 7.31 16.52
N PRO A 146 -0.66 8.34 17.08
CA PRO A 146 -1.00 8.83 18.42
C PRO A 146 -2.47 9.26 18.51
N ALA A 147 -2.98 9.98 17.51
CA ALA A 147 -4.37 10.40 17.47
C ALA A 147 -5.34 9.20 17.49
N PHE A 148 -5.06 8.16 16.71
CA PHE A 148 -5.88 6.94 16.68
C PHE A 148 -5.92 6.25 18.04
N TYR A 149 -4.77 5.99 18.66
CA TYR A 149 -4.73 5.30 19.97
C TYR A 149 -5.31 6.16 21.10
N ALA A 150 -5.14 7.48 21.06
CA ALA A 150 -5.79 8.39 22.00
C ALA A 150 -7.31 8.32 21.89
N THR A 151 -7.86 8.37 20.65
CA THR A 151 -9.30 8.24 20.41
C THR A 151 -9.84 6.89 20.87
N VAL A 152 -9.16 5.78 20.56
CA VAL A 152 -9.57 4.45 21.03
C VAL A 152 -9.56 4.40 22.55
N GLY A 153 -8.51 4.90 23.21
CA GLY A 153 -8.42 4.96 24.66
C GLY A 153 -9.55 5.77 25.32
N LEU A 154 -9.89 6.93 24.76
CA LEU A 154 -11.00 7.77 25.24
C LEU A 154 -12.35 7.07 25.11
N ILE A 155 -12.60 6.40 23.97
CA ILE A 155 -13.84 5.64 23.74
C ILE A 155 -13.94 4.49 24.76
N THR A 156 -12.86 3.72 24.94
CA THR A 156 -12.83 2.62 25.91
C THR A 156 -13.07 3.12 27.33
N ALA A 157 -12.46 4.23 27.73
CA ALA A 157 -12.67 4.83 29.04
C ALA A 157 -14.12 5.32 29.24
N ALA A 158 -14.72 5.94 28.22
CA ALA A 158 -16.10 6.40 28.27
C ALA A 158 -17.09 5.22 28.39
N VAL A 159 -16.88 4.15 27.62
CA VAL A 159 -17.71 2.93 27.70
C VAL A 159 -17.57 2.27 29.06
N ALA A 160 -16.35 2.16 29.60
CA ALA A 160 -16.11 1.59 30.93
C ALA A 160 -16.76 2.44 32.04
N GLY A 161 -16.67 3.77 31.95
CA GLY A 161 -17.31 4.69 32.89
C GLY A 161 -18.84 4.61 32.86
N LEU A 162 -19.43 4.52 31.66
CA LEU A 162 -20.88 4.33 31.50
C LEU A 162 -21.33 2.98 32.06
N ALA A 163 -20.59 1.91 31.77
CA ALA A 163 -20.89 0.58 32.30
C ALA A 163 -20.79 0.54 33.83
N TRP A 164 -19.75 1.17 34.41
CA TRP A 164 -19.62 1.31 35.85
C TRP A 164 -20.80 2.06 36.46
N TRP A 165 -21.17 3.20 35.90
CA TRP A 165 -22.31 4.01 36.37
C TRP A 165 -23.66 3.26 36.30
N LEU A 166 -23.86 2.39 35.30
CA LEU A 166 -25.07 1.57 35.18
C LEU A 166 -25.10 0.38 36.17
N LEU A 167 -23.94 -0.02 36.71
CA LEU A 167 -23.79 -1.17 37.61
C LEU A 167 -23.69 -0.78 39.10
N THR A 168 -23.55 0.52 39.41
CA THR A 168 -23.55 1.09 40.77
C THR A 168 -24.81 1.87 41.05
#